data_AF-A0A4V3YXL8-F1
#
_entry.id   AF-A0A4V3YXL8-F1
#
_cell.length_a   1.000
_cell.length_b   1.000
_cell.length_c   1.000
_cell.angle_alpha   90.00
_cell.angle_beta   90.00
_cell.angle_gamma   90.00
#
_symmetry.space_group_name_H-M   'P 1'
#
loop_
_entity.id
_entity.type
_entity.pdbx_description
1 polymer ?
#
loop_
_entity_poly.entity_id
_entity_poly.type
_entity_poly.pdbx_seq_one_letter_code
_entity_poly.pdbx_strand_id
1 'polypeptide(L)'
;MIDSQTWIEITRDLASKDVDIAVAACEALHALADQDDVPRLLGLLADPDFFIREAAAWPLTELAGADALPQLLIAFQRGYDEGHDNDGFSTALLQIPALFPESKTQVAKLLDTAEGSQREHLIWLMDFY
;
A
#
# COMPACT_ATOMS: atom_id res chain seq x y z
N MET A 1 11.62 8.79 11.14
CA MET A 1 10.24 9.17 10.83
C MET A 1 10.21 10.53 10.14
N ILE A 2 9.36 10.70 9.12
CA ILE A 2 9.09 12.01 8.50
C ILE A 2 8.55 12.96 9.58
N ASP A 3 9.12 14.16 9.75
CA ASP A 3 8.59 15.08 10.75
C ASP A 3 7.17 15.58 10.38
N SER A 4 6.46 16.16 11.36
CA SER A 4 5.06 16.55 11.15
C SER A 4 4.87 17.57 10.05
N GLN A 5 5.80 18.51 9.86
CA GLN A 5 5.68 19.55 8.85
C GLN A 5 5.89 18.97 7.46
N THR A 6 6.95 18.17 7.28
CA THR A 6 7.21 17.49 6.01
C THR A 6 6.09 16.52 5.65
N TRP A 7 5.51 15.81 6.63
CA TRP A 7 4.36 14.93 6.38
C TRP A 7 3.14 15.70 5.86
N ILE A 8 2.84 16.86 6.45
CA ILE A 8 1.73 17.73 5.99
C ILE A 8 1.97 18.22 4.57
N GLU A 9 3.20 18.60 4.25
CA GLU A 9 3.57 19.07 2.90
C GLU A 9 3.43 17.95 1.87
N ILE A 10 4.01 16.78 2.13
CA ILE A 10 3.90 15.61 1.25
C ILE A 10 2.43 15.25 1.03
N THR A 11 1.64 15.11 2.10
CA THR A 11 0.24 14.68 1.97
C THR A 11 -0.66 15.71 1.29
N ARG A 12 -0.38 17.01 1.46
CA ARG A 12 -1.04 18.06 0.67
C ARG A 12 -0.67 17.95 -0.81
N ASP A 13 0.61 17.73 -1.10
CA ASP A 13 1.14 17.74 -2.46
C ASP A 13 0.74 16.48 -3.24
N LEU A 14 0.51 15.34 -2.56
CA LEU A 14 -0.15 14.17 -3.13
C LEU A 14 -1.54 14.47 -3.71
N ALA A 15 -2.28 15.41 -3.10
CA ALA A 15 -3.61 15.84 -3.57
C ALA A 15 -3.55 16.92 -4.67
N SER A 16 -2.34 17.26 -5.15
CA SER A 16 -2.16 18.28 -6.19
C SER A 16 -2.77 17.83 -7.52
N LYS A 17 -3.39 18.77 -8.24
CA LYS A 17 -3.81 18.54 -9.64
C LYS A 17 -2.67 18.67 -10.64
N ASP A 18 -1.53 19.20 -10.19
CA ASP A 18 -0.30 19.22 -10.97
C ASP A 18 0.40 17.87 -10.79
N VAL A 19 0.48 17.12 -11.88
CA VAL A 19 1.04 15.76 -11.90
C VAL A 19 2.50 15.76 -11.44
N ASP A 20 3.29 16.77 -11.80
CA ASP A 20 4.70 16.82 -11.42
C ASP A 20 4.86 16.99 -9.90
N ILE A 21 3.98 17.78 -9.27
CA ILE A 21 3.95 17.94 -7.81
C ILE A 21 3.50 16.65 -7.12
N ALA A 22 2.44 16.01 -7.62
CA ALA A 22 1.90 14.78 -7.05
C ALA A 22 2.92 13.62 -7.13
N VAL A 23 3.59 13.47 -8.28
CA VAL A 23 4.66 12.47 -8.47
C VAL A 23 5.83 12.73 -7.54
N ALA A 24 6.30 13.98 -7.44
CA ALA A 24 7.39 14.32 -6.51
C ALA A 24 7.01 14.03 -5.04
N ALA A 25 5.75 14.22 -4.67
CA ALA A 25 5.25 13.87 -3.34
C ALA A 25 5.23 12.35 -3.10
N CYS A 26 4.85 11.54 -4.09
CA CYS A 26 4.94 10.08 -4.02
C CYS A 26 6.40 9.62 -3.83
N GLU A 27 7.33 10.17 -4.63
CA GLU A 27 8.76 9.86 -4.53
C GLU A 27 9.32 10.24 -3.15
N ALA A 28 8.96 11.42 -2.64
CA ALA A 28 9.36 11.86 -1.32
C ALA A 28 8.77 10.98 -0.21
N LEU A 29 7.49 10.60 -0.30
CA LEU A 29 6.85 9.71 0.66
C LEU A 29 7.58 8.36 0.71
N HIS A 30 7.88 7.77 -0.44
CA HIS A 30 8.57 6.49 -0.53
C HIS A 30 10.02 6.58 -0.02
N ALA A 31 10.77 7.60 -0.44
CA ALA A 31 12.18 7.74 -0.10
C ALA A 31 12.44 8.11 1.38
N LEU A 32 11.50 8.82 2.01
CA LEU A 32 11.71 9.36 3.36
C LEU A 32 11.01 8.55 4.46
N ALA A 33 9.98 7.77 4.12
CA ALA A 33 9.26 7.00 5.12
C ALA A 33 10.16 5.92 5.74
N ASP A 34 10.00 5.71 7.04
CA ASP A 34 10.61 4.59 7.75
C ASP A 34 9.60 3.84 8.63
N GLN A 35 10.10 2.86 9.40
CA GLN A 35 9.27 1.99 10.23
C GLN A 35 8.35 2.77 11.19
N ASP A 36 8.79 3.92 11.70
CA ASP A 36 7.98 4.75 12.61
C ASP A 36 6.81 5.45 11.88
N ASP A 37 6.83 5.50 10.54
CA ASP A 37 5.79 6.10 9.71
C ASP A 37 4.67 5.12 9.33
N VAL A 38 4.84 3.81 9.57
CA VAL A 38 3.85 2.77 9.22
C VAL A 38 2.44 3.11 9.71
N PRO A 39 2.20 3.58 10.97
CA PRO A 39 0.85 3.94 11.40
C PRO A 39 0.22 5.09 10.59
N ARG A 40 1.03 6.06 10.15
CA ARG A 40 0.55 7.19 9.35
C ARG A 40 0.27 6.76 7.90
N LEU A 41 1.14 5.93 7.33
CA LEU A 41 0.94 5.33 6.02
C LEU A 41 -0.32 4.46 5.96
N LEU A 42 -0.56 3.64 6.99
CA LEU A 42 -1.81 2.87 7.12
C LEU A 42 -3.05 3.79 7.15
N GLY A 43 -2.93 5.00 7.69
CA GLY A 43 -3.98 6.01 7.65
C GLY A 43 -4.29 6.51 6.23
N LEU A 44 -3.28 6.62 5.36
CA LEU A 44 -3.46 7.04 3.97
C LEU A 44 -4.23 6.01 3.13
N LEU A 45 -4.19 4.72 3.48
CA LEU A 45 -4.98 3.68 2.81
C LEU A 45 -6.50 3.86 2.97
N ALA A 46 -6.96 4.71 3.90
CA ALA A 46 -8.38 5.02 4.07
C ALA A 46 -8.82 6.27 3.29
N ASP A 47 -7.90 6.99 2.65
CA ASP A 47 -8.19 8.26 1.98
C ASP A 47 -9.25 8.10 0.87
N PRO A 48 -10.17 9.06 0.69
CA PRO A 48 -11.11 9.05 -0.43
C PRO A 48 -10.44 9.08 -1.81
N ASP A 49 -9.27 9.71 -1.94
CA ASP A 49 -8.54 9.76 -3.20
C ASP A 49 -7.77 8.46 -3.43
N PHE A 50 -8.07 7.79 -4.55
CA PHE A 50 -7.40 6.56 -4.95
C PHE A 50 -5.88 6.74 -5.09
N PHE A 51 -5.43 7.88 -5.62
CA PHE A 51 -4.00 8.15 -5.82
C PHE A 51 -3.26 8.23 -4.49
N ILE A 52 -3.86 8.83 -3.45
CA ILE A 52 -3.27 8.89 -2.11
C ILE A 52 -3.17 7.48 -1.50
N ARG A 53 -4.22 6.66 -1.67
CA ARG A 53 -4.17 5.26 -1.20
C ARG A 53 -3.04 4.49 -1.88
N GLU A 54 -2.89 4.65 -3.20
CA GLU A 54 -1.85 3.98 -3.98
C GLU A 54 -0.44 4.44 -3.61
N ALA A 55 -0.24 5.76 -3.39
CA ALA A 55 1.03 6.33 -2.98
C ALA A 55 1.56 5.72 -1.66
N ALA A 56 0.66 5.33 -0.76
CA ALA A 56 1.02 4.68 0.50
C ALA A 56 1.38 3.20 0.36
N ALA A 57 0.95 2.52 -0.71
CA ALA A 57 1.09 1.08 -0.86
C ALA A 57 2.55 0.63 -0.96
N TRP A 58 3.37 1.35 -1.72
CA TRP A 58 4.79 1.05 -1.93
C TRP A 58 5.63 1.06 -0.65
N PRO A 59 5.72 2.18 0.10
CA PRO A 59 6.47 2.20 1.35
C PRO A 59 5.89 1.22 2.37
N LEU A 60 4.56 1.00 2.42
CA LEU A 60 3.98 -0.01 3.31
C LEU A 60 4.45 -1.43 3.00
N THR A 61 4.49 -1.82 1.72
CA THR A 61 5.02 -3.12 1.34
C THR A 61 6.46 -3.27 1.81
N GLU A 62 7.33 -2.30 1.56
CA GLU A 62 8.75 -2.40 1.93
C GLU A 62 9.00 -2.36 3.44
N LEU A 63 8.20 -1.58 4.17
CA LEU A 63 8.42 -1.36 5.60
C LEU A 63 7.74 -2.42 6.48
N ALA A 64 6.60 -2.95 6.05
CA ALA A 64 5.75 -3.84 6.85
C ALA A 64 5.42 -5.17 6.16
N GLY A 65 5.72 -5.34 4.88
CA GLY A 65 5.56 -6.60 4.16
C GLY A 65 4.18 -7.24 4.37
N ALA A 66 4.17 -8.51 4.78
CA ALA A 66 2.95 -9.25 5.02
C ALA A 66 2.10 -8.76 6.20
N ASP A 67 2.66 -7.96 7.13
CA ASP A 67 1.89 -7.38 8.23
C ASP A 67 0.91 -6.30 7.76
N ALA A 68 1.20 -5.63 6.62
CA ALA A 68 0.31 -4.62 6.03
C ALA A 68 -0.75 -5.21 5.08
N LEU A 69 -0.68 -6.50 4.74
CA LEU A 69 -1.57 -7.14 3.77
C LEU A 69 -3.06 -6.94 4.06
N PRO A 70 -3.57 -7.09 5.31
CA PRO A 70 -5.00 -6.93 5.55
C PRO A 70 -5.53 -5.56 5.09
N GLN A 71 -4.81 -4.48 5.40
CA GLN A 71 -5.19 -3.12 5.06
C GLN A 71 -4.93 -2.80 3.59
N LEU A 72 -3.82 -3.27 3.02
CA LEU A 72 -3.51 -3.10 1.59
C LEU A 72 -4.60 -3.77 0.73
N LEU A 73 -5.04 -4.97 1.08
CA LEU A 73 -6.08 -5.69 0.34
C LEU A 73 -7.46 -5.06 0.47
N ILE A 74 -7.78 -4.41 1.60
CA ILE A 74 -8.99 -3.61 1.74
C ILE A 74 -8.96 -2.40 0.80
N ALA A 75 -7.83 -1.68 0.75
CA ALA A 75 -7.66 -0.53 -0.12
C ALA A 75 -7.66 -0.92 -1.61
N PHE A 76 -7.05 -2.05 -1.95
CA PHE A 76 -7.06 -2.64 -3.28
C PHE A 76 -8.48 -3.00 -3.73
N GLN A 77 -9.24 -3.73 -2.90
CA GLN A 77 -10.64 -4.06 -3.21
C GLN A 77 -11.47 -2.80 -3.40
N ARG A 78 -11.29 -1.80 -2.55
CA ARG A 78 -12.00 -0.52 -2.69
C ARG A 78 -11.69 0.16 -4.02
N GLY A 79 -10.43 0.17 -4.46
CA GLY A 79 -10.06 0.69 -5.77
C GLY A 79 -10.76 -0.04 -6.91
N TYR A 80 -10.86 -1.37 -6.82
CA TYR A 80 -11.60 -2.19 -7.79
C TYR A 80 -13.10 -1.85 -7.81
N ASP A 81 -13.72 -1.73 -6.64
CA ASP A 81 -15.15 -1.36 -6.50
C ASP A 81 -15.46 0.04 -7.03
N GLU A 82 -14.50 0.96 -6.92
CA GLU A 82 -14.56 2.33 -7.45
C GLU A 82 -14.24 2.40 -8.96
N GLY A 83 -13.79 1.30 -9.57
CA GLY A 83 -13.52 1.20 -11.01
C GLY A 83 -12.10 1.61 -11.42
N HIS A 84 -11.16 1.65 -10.48
CA HIS A 84 -9.73 1.84 -10.75
C HIS A 84 -9.08 0.53 -11.23
N ASP A 85 -8.00 0.64 -12.02
CA ASP A 85 -7.24 -0.49 -12.55
C ASP A 85 -6.27 -1.11 -11.53
N ASN A 86 -5.96 -0.39 -10.44
CA ASN A 86 -5.10 -0.83 -9.34
C ASN A 86 -3.69 -1.27 -9.80
N ASP A 87 -3.11 -0.67 -10.83
CA ASP A 87 -1.82 -1.08 -11.36
C ASP A 87 -0.66 -0.83 -10.38
N GLY A 88 -0.64 0.32 -9.71
CA GLY A 88 0.36 0.65 -8.68
C GLY A 88 0.20 -0.22 -7.44
N PHE A 89 -1.04 -0.43 -6.96
CA PHE A 89 -1.29 -1.39 -5.87
C PHE A 89 -0.87 -2.82 -6.24
N SER A 90 -1.20 -3.29 -7.44
CA SER A 90 -0.82 -4.63 -7.90
C SER A 90 0.69 -4.77 -7.88
N THR A 91 1.40 -3.76 -8.39
CA THR A 91 2.86 -3.75 -8.39
C THR A 91 3.42 -3.77 -6.97
N ALA A 92 2.88 -2.94 -6.07
CA ALA A 92 3.30 -2.90 -4.67
C ALA A 92 3.05 -4.25 -3.96
N LEU A 93 1.91 -4.90 -4.18
CA LEU A 93 1.60 -6.20 -3.57
C LEU A 93 2.55 -7.30 -4.08
N LEU A 94 2.86 -7.30 -5.38
CA LEU A 94 3.79 -8.26 -6.00
C LEU A 94 5.25 -8.10 -5.52
N GLN A 95 5.60 -6.96 -4.91
CA GLN A 95 6.91 -6.83 -4.25
C GLN A 95 7.00 -7.63 -2.96
N ILE A 96 5.89 -7.96 -2.27
CA ILE A 96 5.95 -8.70 -1.00
C ILE A 96 6.61 -10.09 -1.17
N PRO A 97 6.19 -10.94 -2.14
CA PRO A 97 6.88 -12.21 -2.39
C PRO A 97 8.34 -12.05 -2.82
N ALA A 98 8.66 -10.98 -3.56
CA ALA A 98 10.00 -10.73 -4.07
C ALA A 98 10.98 -10.27 -2.99
N LEU A 99 10.55 -9.37 -2.10
CA LEU A 99 11.35 -8.80 -1.03
C LEU A 99 11.37 -9.69 0.23
N PHE A 100 10.27 -10.38 0.50
CA PHE A 100 10.05 -11.19 1.71
C PHE A 100 9.57 -12.61 1.35
N PRO A 101 10.36 -13.43 0.64
CA PRO A 101 9.93 -14.78 0.26
C PRO A 101 9.54 -15.67 1.46
N GLU A 102 10.11 -15.43 2.64
CA GLU A 102 9.78 -16.09 3.90
C GLU A 102 8.35 -15.79 4.40
N SER A 103 7.74 -14.70 3.94
CA SER A 103 6.39 -14.30 4.33
C SER A 103 5.29 -15.24 3.80
N LYS A 104 5.62 -16.18 2.90
CA LYS A 104 4.67 -17.20 2.37
C LYS A 104 3.86 -17.89 3.46
N THR A 105 4.51 -18.25 4.58
CA THR A 105 3.83 -18.92 5.70
C THR A 105 2.84 -17.99 6.41
N GLN A 106 3.14 -16.70 6.48
CA GLN A 106 2.24 -15.70 7.04
C GLN A 106 1.04 -15.46 6.12
N VAL A 107 1.26 -15.35 4.80
CA VAL A 107 0.18 -15.24 3.81
C VAL A 107 -0.74 -16.46 3.85
N ALA A 108 -0.18 -17.67 3.98
CA ALA A 108 -0.97 -18.89 4.18
C ALA A 108 -1.85 -18.84 5.45
N LYS A 109 -1.32 -18.32 6.58
CA LYS A 109 -2.12 -18.14 7.80
C LYS A 109 -3.24 -17.12 7.63
N LEU A 110 -2.97 -16.01 6.92
CA LEU A 110 -4.01 -15.03 6.60
C LEU A 110 -5.10 -15.67 5.75
N LEU A 111 -4.71 -16.50 4.78
CA LEU A 111 -5.63 -17.22 3.91
C LEU A 111 -6.54 -18.18 4.69
N ASP A 112 -6.07 -18.82 5.77
CA ASP A 112 -6.91 -19.70 6.60
C ASP A 112 -8.09 -18.96 7.26
N THR A 113 -7.96 -17.65 7.47
CA THR A 113 -8.98 -16.81 8.12
C THR A 113 -9.72 -15.86 7.18
N ALA A 114 -9.23 -15.68 5.95
CA ALA A 114 -9.78 -14.74 5.00
C ALA A 114 -11.02 -15.29 4.27
N GLU A 115 -11.97 -14.39 4.01
CA GLU A 115 -13.22 -14.65 3.29
C GLU A 115 -13.42 -13.65 2.14
N GLY A 116 -14.33 -13.96 1.21
CA GLY A 116 -14.69 -13.08 0.09
C GLY A 116 -13.50 -12.62 -0.74
N SER A 117 -13.51 -11.35 -1.14
CA SER A 117 -12.46 -10.75 -1.98
C SER A 117 -11.07 -10.78 -1.33
N GLN A 118 -10.97 -10.65 0.00
CA GLN A 118 -9.68 -10.74 0.68
C GLN A 118 -9.04 -12.11 0.46
N ARG A 119 -9.85 -13.18 0.51
CA ARG A 119 -9.39 -14.54 0.21
C ARG A 119 -8.94 -14.66 -1.23
N GLU A 120 -9.70 -14.13 -2.17
CA GLU A 120 -9.39 -14.17 -3.62
C GLU A 120 -8.06 -13.46 -3.91
N HIS A 121 -7.83 -12.28 -3.32
CA HIS A 121 -6.58 -11.54 -3.50
C HIS A 121 -5.38 -12.23 -2.86
N LEU A 122 -5.56 -12.89 -1.70
CA LEU A 122 -4.51 -13.69 -1.09
C LEU A 122 -4.17 -14.93 -1.94
N ILE A 123 -5.16 -15.57 -2.56
CA ILE A 123 -4.93 -16.68 -3.50
C ILE A 123 -4.11 -16.19 -4.70
N TRP A 124 -4.52 -15.08 -5.30
CA TRP A 124 -3.77 -14.45 -6.38
C TRP A 124 -2.32 -14.15 -5.98
N LEU A 125 -2.10 -13.54 -4.81
CA LEU A 125 -0.74 -13.24 -4.33
C LEU A 125 0.10 -14.51 -4.12
N MET A 126 -0.52 -15.61 -3.67
CA MET A 126 0.15 -16.90 -3.45
C MET A 126 0.68 -17.54 -4.74
N ASP A 127 0.15 -17.17 -5.91
CA ASP A 127 0.66 -17.65 -7.21
C ASP A 127 2.06 -17.09 -7.54
N PHE A 128 2.54 -16.10 -6.79
CA PHE A 128 3.82 -15.43 -7.00
C PHE A 128 4.91 -15.77 -5.95
N TYR A 129 4.66 -16.74 -5.07
CA TYR A 129 5.64 -17.29 -4.12
C TYR A 129 6.20 -18.65 -4.55
#